data_AF-A0A5B2W546-F1
#
_entry.id   AF-A0A5B2W546-F1
#
_cell.length_a   1.000
_cell.length_b   1.000
_cell.length_c   1.000
_cell.angle_alpha   90.00
_cell.angle_beta   90.00
_cell.angle_gamma   90.00
#
_symmetry.space_group_name_H-M   'P 1'
#
loop_
_entity.id
_entity.type
_entity.pdbx_description
1 polymer ?
#
loop_
_entity_poly.entity_id
_entity_poly.type
_entity_poly.pdbx_seq_one_letter_code
_entity_poly.pdbx_strand_id
1 'polypeptide(L)'
;MERNVDTALKITTTLKSLLDNPAAQILTAIIPGDVDEVIRVKAIQGLNIAIEVLNLESTCKNADSLEAKLECFISEVRKRNPDLQDAIFHKVASIITRSLDDEQKAQNVYDLLVQARFSTNK
;
A
#
# COMPACT_ATOMS: atom_id res chain seq x y z
N MET A 1 -7.64 5.90 -14.09
CA MET A 1 -7.79 6.65 -12.82
C MET A 1 -8.63 5.90 -11.79
N GLU A 2 -9.97 5.85 -11.92
CA GLU A 2 -10.84 5.24 -10.90
C GLU A 2 -10.54 3.76 -10.66
N ARG A 3 -10.33 2.98 -11.72
CA ARG A 3 -9.91 1.58 -11.62
C ARG A 3 -8.58 1.41 -10.85
N ASN A 4 -7.64 2.34 -11.01
CA ASN A 4 -6.35 2.30 -10.32
C ASN A 4 -6.53 2.59 -8.82
N VAL A 5 -7.42 3.54 -8.48
CA VAL A 5 -7.80 3.83 -7.10
C VAL A 5 -8.44 2.60 -6.46
N ASP A 6 -9.39 1.95 -7.13
CA ASP A 6 -10.07 0.76 -6.60
C ASP A 6 -9.10 -0.42 -6.41
N THR A 7 -8.18 -0.64 -7.36
CA THR A 7 -7.11 -1.65 -7.22
C THR A 7 -6.20 -1.34 -6.04
N ALA A 8 -5.74 -0.09 -5.91
CA ALA A 8 -4.89 0.32 -4.80
C ALA A 8 -5.60 0.15 -3.44
N LEU A 9 -6.88 0.52 -3.35
CA LEU A 9 -7.69 0.34 -2.16
C LEU A 9 -7.82 -1.13 -1.79
N LYS A 10 -8.10 -2.02 -2.75
CA LYS A 10 -8.16 -3.47 -2.52
C LYS A 10 -6.85 -4.01 -1.94
N ILE A 11 -5.72 -3.63 -2.54
CA ILE A 11 -4.38 -3.98 -2.04
C ILE A 11 -4.18 -3.51 -0.60
N THR A 12 -4.50 -2.25 -0.30
CA THR A 12 -4.30 -1.70 1.04
C THR A 12 -5.25 -2.28 2.09
N THR A 13 -6.48 -2.64 1.70
CA THR A 13 -7.41 -3.33 2.60
C THR A 13 -6.90 -4.71 2.96
N THR A 14 -6.36 -5.45 1.98
CA THR A 14 -5.70 -6.74 2.27
C THR A 14 -4.50 -6.55 3.18
N LEU A 15 -3.63 -5.56 2.91
CA LEU A 15 -2.51 -5.22 3.81
C LEU A 15 -2.96 -4.89 5.23
N LYS A 16 -4.02 -4.10 5.38
CA LYS A 16 -4.59 -3.75 6.67
C LYS A 16 -5.10 -4.99 7.40
N SER A 17 -5.72 -5.94 6.71
CA SER A 17 -6.18 -7.20 7.33
C SER A 17 -5.02 -8.05 7.90
N LEU A 18 -3.80 -7.89 7.38
CA LEU A 18 -2.61 -8.55 7.91
C LEU A 18 -2.14 -7.96 9.25
N LEU A 19 -2.62 -6.77 9.64
CA LEU A 19 -2.44 -6.27 11.01
C LEU A 19 -3.05 -7.24 12.02
N ASP A 20 -4.18 -7.86 11.69
CA ASP A 20 -4.92 -8.75 12.59
C ASP A 20 -4.51 -10.22 12.45
N ASN A 21 -4.04 -10.64 11.26
CA ASN A 21 -3.61 -12.02 11.02
C ASN A 21 -2.32 -12.08 10.17
N PRO A 22 -1.13 -12.27 10.78
CA PRO A 22 0.12 -12.42 10.05
C PRO A 22 0.17 -13.79 9.35
N ALA A 23 -0.39 -13.88 8.14
CA ALA A 23 -0.31 -15.09 7.32
C ALA A 23 0.99 -15.14 6.51
N ALA A 24 1.56 -16.33 6.38
CA ALA A 24 2.89 -16.63 5.85
C ALA A 24 3.11 -16.40 4.34
N GLN A 25 2.29 -15.57 3.66
CA GLN A 25 2.50 -15.19 2.25
C GLN A 25 1.89 -13.81 1.97
N ILE A 26 2.49 -12.76 2.54
CA ILE A 26 2.02 -11.37 2.42
C ILE A 26 1.86 -10.98 0.94
N LEU A 27 2.84 -11.32 0.10
CA LEU A 27 2.82 -10.98 -1.32
C LEU A 27 1.70 -11.68 -2.10
N THR A 28 1.45 -12.96 -1.82
CA THR A 28 0.38 -13.75 -2.47
C THR A 28 -1.00 -13.24 -2.07
N ALA A 29 -1.18 -12.79 -0.83
CA ALA A 29 -2.44 -12.25 -0.36
C ALA A 29 -2.77 -10.90 -1.02
N ILE A 30 -1.75 -10.05 -1.20
CA ILE A 30 -1.94 -8.66 -1.67
C ILE A 30 -2.23 -8.59 -3.17
N ILE A 31 -1.61 -9.46 -3.96
CA ILE A 31 -1.72 -9.44 -5.41
C ILE A 31 -2.22 -10.81 -5.88
N PRO A 32 -3.53 -10.98 -6.07
CA PRO A 32 -4.06 -12.24 -6.56
C PRO A 32 -3.54 -12.53 -7.98
N GLY A 33 -3.25 -13.80 -8.26
CA GLY A 33 -2.54 -14.24 -9.48
C GLY A 33 -3.33 -14.09 -10.78
N ASP A 34 -4.56 -13.60 -10.72
CA ASP A 34 -5.43 -13.27 -11.87
C ASP A 34 -5.26 -11.80 -12.33
N VAL A 35 -4.46 -11.01 -11.63
CA VAL A 35 -4.17 -9.61 -11.98
C VAL A 35 -3.12 -9.55 -13.09
N ASP A 36 -3.34 -8.64 -14.05
CA ASP A 36 -2.39 -8.35 -15.12
C ASP A 36 -0.97 -8.11 -14.56
N GLU A 37 0.04 -8.76 -15.15
CA GLU A 37 1.43 -8.71 -14.67
C GLU A 37 1.97 -7.28 -14.64
N VAL A 38 1.54 -6.39 -15.54
CA VAL A 38 1.94 -4.97 -15.54
C VAL A 38 1.38 -4.27 -14.30
N ILE A 39 0.12 -4.53 -13.95
CA ILE A 39 -0.51 -3.97 -12.75
C ILE A 39 0.21 -4.48 -11.50
N ARG A 40 0.56 -5.77 -11.48
CA ARG A 40 1.29 -6.39 -10.38
C ARG A 40 2.66 -5.74 -10.16
N VAL A 41 3.46 -5.59 -11.21
CA VAL A 41 4.79 -4.96 -11.12
C VAL A 41 4.68 -3.52 -10.61
N LYS A 42 3.72 -2.74 -11.13
CA LYS A 42 3.48 -1.36 -10.67
C LYS A 42 2.99 -1.30 -9.23
N ALA A 43 2.11 -2.20 -8.81
CA ALA A 43 1.66 -2.29 -7.42
C ALA A 43 2.83 -2.59 -6.47
N ILE A 44 3.70 -3.53 -6.84
CA ILE A 44 4.93 -3.85 -6.10
C ILE A 44 5.85 -2.63 -6.01
N GLN A 45 6.07 -1.93 -7.11
CA GLN A 45 6.87 -0.71 -7.14
C GLN A 45 6.29 0.35 -6.20
N GLY A 46 4.98 0.61 -6.29
CA GLY A 46 4.27 1.53 -5.42
C GLY A 46 4.39 1.17 -3.94
N LEU A 47 4.31 -0.12 -3.59
CA LEU A 47 4.53 -0.60 -2.22
C LEU A 47 5.95 -0.32 -1.74
N ASN A 48 6.97 -0.62 -2.55
CA ASN A 48 8.35 -0.36 -2.18
C ASN A 48 8.59 1.15 -1.96
N ILE A 49 8.06 2.00 -2.85
CA ILE A 49 8.12 3.47 -2.69
C ILE A 49 7.41 3.90 -1.40
N ALA A 50 6.24 3.34 -1.10
CA ALA A 50 5.50 3.69 0.11
C ALA A 50 6.29 3.37 1.38
N ILE A 51 6.92 2.19 1.45
CA ILE A 51 7.77 1.79 2.58
C ILE A 51 8.95 2.75 2.73
N GLU A 52 9.62 3.10 1.62
CA GLU A 52 10.79 3.98 1.62
C GLU A 52 10.43 5.42 2.03
N VAL A 53 9.33 5.97 1.52
CA VAL A 53 8.92 7.36 1.77
C VAL A 53 8.31 7.53 3.17
N LEU A 54 7.50 6.56 3.61
CA LEU A 54 6.88 6.63 4.94
C LEU A 54 7.90 6.41 6.05
N ASN A 55 8.99 5.68 5.76
CA ASN A 55 10.17 5.51 6.60
C ASN A 55 9.83 5.36 8.10
N LEU A 56 8.85 4.49 8.39
CA LEU A 56 8.31 4.32 9.75
C LEU A 56 9.37 3.82 10.72
N GLU A 57 10.33 3.06 10.21
CA GLU A 57 11.58 2.68 10.87
C GLU A 57 12.68 2.51 9.83
N SER A 58 13.87 3.02 10.15
CA SER A 58 15.00 3.07 9.21
C SER A 58 15.53 1.69 8.83
N THR A 59 15.22 0.65 9.60
CA THR A 59 15.64 -0.73 9.35
C THR A 59 14.78 -1.42 8.31
N CYS A 60 13.50 -1.05 8.16
CA CYS A 60 12.60 -1.68 7.21
C CYS A 60 13.05 -1.48 5.76
N LYS A 61 13.72 -0.38 5.43
CA LYS A 61 14.24 -0.13 4.08
C LYS A 61 15.47 -0.99 3.74
N ASN A 62 16.18 -1.49 4.75
CA ASN A 62 17.42 -2.25 4.61
C ASN A 62 17.19 -3.76 4.53
N ALA A 63 15.95 -4.22 4.55
CA ALA A 63 15.64 -5.64 4.44
C ALA A 63 15.96 -6.17 3.03
N ASP A 64 16.47 -7.40 2.96
CA ASP A 64 17.03 -8.00 1.74
C ASP A 64 15.97 -8.37 0.68
N SER A 65 14.69 -8.41 1.05
CA SER A 65 13.59 -8.75 0.16
C SER A 65 12.37 -7.86 0.41
N LEU A 66 11.55 -7.66 -0.62
CA LEU A 66 10.29 -6.92 -0.49
C LEU A 66 9.36 -7.52 0.56
N GLU A 67 9.35 -8.86 0.68
CA GLU A 67 8.56 -9.56 1.69
C GLU A 67 9.03 -9.17 3.10
N ALA A 68 10.33 -9.20 3.36
CA ALA A 68 10.89 -8.77 4.64
C ALA A 68 10.66 -7.26 4.90
N LYS A 69 10.71 -6.42 3.86
CA LYS A 69 10.36 -4.99 3.97
C LYS A 69 8.89 -4.81 4.39
N LEU A 70 7.98 -5.56 3.77
CA LEU A 70 6.55 -5.51 4.06
C LEU A 70 6.23 -6.07 5.46
N GLU A 71 6.85 -7.16 5.87
CA GLU A 71 6.73 -7.71 7.22
C GLU A 71 7.17 -6.68 8.28
N CYS A 72 8.33 -6.06 8.06
CA CYS A 72 8.83 -5.00 8.92
C CYS A 72 7.85 -3.82 8.96
N PHE A 73 7.41 -3.35 7.78
CA PHE A 73 6.45 -2.25 7.67
C PHE A 73 5.15 -2.54 8.44
N ILE A 74 4.55 -3.72 8.25
CA ILE A 74 3.33 -4.15 8.94
C ILE A 74 3.54 -4.23 10.45
N SER A 75 4.68 -4.74 10.90
CA SER A 75 5.06 -4.76 12.32
C SER A 75 5.14 -3.35 12.91
N GLU A 76 5.74 -2.40 12.20
CA GLU A 76 5.83 -1.00 12.64
C GLU A 76 4.49 -0.27 12.63
N VAL A 77 3.63 -0.54 11.63
CA VAL A 77 2.27 0.01 11.59
C VAL A 77 1.45 -0.50 12.76
N ARG A 78 1.55 -1.78 13.12
CA ARG A 78 0.81 -2.38 14.25
C ARG A 78 1.10 -1.71 15.59
N LYS A 79 2.29 -1.14 15.78
CA LYS A 79 2.68 -0.41 17.01
C LYS A 79 2.00 0.96 17.14
N ARG A 80 1.34 1.44 16.08
CA ARG A 80 0.68 2.76 16.04
C ARG A 80 -0.77 2.65 16.49
N ASN A 81 -1.35 3.76 16.92
CA ASN A 81 -2.78 3.83 17.24
C ASN A 81 -3.65 3.65 15.96
N PRO A 82 -4.93 3.26 16.09
CA PRO A 82 -5.79 2.98 14.94
C PRO A 82 -5.92 4.13 13.94
N ASP A 83 -6.04 5.38 14.41
CA ASP A 83 -6.15 6.55 13.52
C ASP A 83 -4.91 6.73 12.64
N LEU A 84 -3.73 6.50 13.22
CA LEU A 84 -2.46 6.57 12.50
C LEU A 84 -2.28 5.38 11.55
N GLN A 85 -2.74 4.18 11.92
CA GLN A 85 -2.75 3.03 11.01
C GLN A 85 -3.58 3.34 9.75
N ASP A 86 -4.77 3.92 9.92
CA ASP A 86 -5.64 4.30 8.81
C ASP A 86 -5.02 5.39 7.93
N ALA A 87 -4.44 6.43 8.53
CA ALA A 87 -3.74 7.47 7.79
C ALA A 87 -2.57 6.91 6.97
N ILE A 88 -1.81 5.97 7.54
CA ILE A 88 -0.73 5.28 6.85
C ILE A 88 -1.26 4.50 5.65
N PHE A 89 -2.30 3.67 5.81
CA PHE A 89 -2.84 2.89 4.69
C PHE A 89 -3.50 3.74 3.61
N HIS A 90 -4.13 4.86 3.96
CA HIS A 90 -4.57 5.85 2.97
C HIS A 90 -3.40 6.38 2.15
N LYS A 91 -2.28 6.70 2.81
CA LYS A 91 -1.11 7.19 2.10
C LYS A 91 -0.50 6.11 1.20
N VAL A 92 -0.42 4.86 1.68
CA VAL A 92 0.01 3.73 0.85
C VAL A 92 -0.89 3.60 -0.39
N ALA A 93 -2.21 3.67 -0.25
CA ALA A 93 -3.15 3.56 -1.39
C ALA A 93 -2.92 4.67 -2.42
N SER A 94 -2.65 5.90 -1.96
CA SER A 94 -2.37 7.03 -2.86
C SER A 94 -1.07 6.85 -3.64
N ILE A 95 -0.03 6.28 -3.02
CA ILE A 95 1.26 6.02 -3.66
C ILE A 95 1.14 4.88 -4.68
N ILE A 96 0.40 3.82 -4.35
CA ILE A 96 0.13 2.72 -5.28
C ILE A 96 -0.68 3.23 -6.47
N THR A 97 -1.72 4.04 -6.24
CA THR A 97 -2.52 4.63 -7.31
C THR A 97 -1.65 5.45 -8.27
N ARG A 98 -0.74 6.26 -7.71
CA ARG A 98 0.22 7.05 -8.50
C ARG A 98 1.11 6.16 -9.35
N SER A 99 1.63 5.07 -8.79
CA SER A 99 2.49 4.13 -9.54
C SER A 99 1.71 3.40 -10.64
N LEU A 100 0.46 3.00 -10.38
CA LEU A 100 -0.44 2.40 -11.37
C LEU A 100 -0.76 3.34 -12.54
N ASP A 101 -0.76 4.65 -12.28
CA ASP A 101 -1.03 5.73 -13.25
C ASP A 101 0.24 6.31 -13.88
N ASP A 102 1.39 5.63 -13.76
CA ASP A 102 2.69 6.05 -14.31
C ASP A 102 3.12 7.46 -13.87
N GLU A 103 2.72 7.83 -12.66
CA GLU A 103 3.09 9.11 -12.03
C GLU A 103 2.71 10.36 -12.84
N GLN A 104 1.65 10.29 -13.64
CA GLN A 104 1.23 11.38 -14.53
C GLN A 104 0.80 12.67 -13.81
N LYS A 105 0.60 12.63 -12.48
CA LYS A 105 0.13 13.78 -11.69
C LYS A 105 0.95 13.96 -10.41
N ALA A 106 0.80 15.12 -9.79
CA ALA A 106 1.36 15.38 -8.48
C ALA A 106 0.70 14.51 -7.39
N GLN A 107 1.46 14.16 -6.34
CA GLN A 107 1.02 13.26 -5.28
C GLN A 107 -0.28 13.73 -4.59
N ASN A 108 -0.43 15.03 -4.36
CA ASN A 108 -1.61 15.60 -3.71
C ASN A 108 -2.91 15.35 -4.49
N VAL A 109 -2.85 15.16 -5.80
CA VAL A 109 -4.01 14.78 -6.62
C VAL A 109 -4.45 13.35 -6.29
N TYR A 110 -3.50 12.42 -6.18
CA TYR A 110 -3.81 11.03 -5.80
C TYR A 110 -4.29 10.94 -4.36
N ASP A 111 -3.71 11.75 -3.45
CA ASP A 111 -4.17 11.85 -2.07
C ASP A 111 -5.66 12.26 -2.02
N LEU A 112 -6.05 13.30 -2.78
CA LEU A 112 -7.44 13.76 -2.87
C LEU A 112 -8.38 12.68 -3.44
N LEU A 113 -7.96 12.01 -4.53
CA LEU A 113 -8.78 10.98 -5.18
C LEU A 113 -9.03 9.79 -4.25
N VAL A 114 -7.99 9.30 -3.57
CA VAL A 114 -8.11 8.21 -2.61
C VAL A 114 -8.98 8.62 -1.43
N GLN A 115 -8.80 9.83 -0.88
CA GLN A 115 -9.62 10.33 0.22
C GLN A 115 -11.11 10.45 -0.16
N ALA A 116 -11.41 10.97 -1.35
CA ALA A 116 -12.78 11.06 -1.85
C ALA A 116 -13.41 9.67 -2.00
N ARG A 117 -12.67 8.70 -2.55
CA ARG A 117 -13.13 7.32 -2.70
C ARG A 117 -13.32 6.60 -1.37
N PHE A 118 -12.44 6.83 -0.40
CA PHE A 118 -12.57 6.26 0.94
C PHE A 118 -13.77 6.84 1.71
N SER A 119 -14.02 8.13 1.55
CA SER A 119 -15.15 8.82 2.19
C SER A 119 -16.51 8.38 1.65
N THR A 120 -16.55 7.83 0.43
CA THR A 120 -17.78 7.32 -0.21
C THR A 120 -18.03 5.83 0.05
N ASN A 121 -17.03 5.09 0.51
CA ASN A 121 -17.10 3.65 0.81
C ASN A 121 -17.14 3.33 2.32
N LYS A 122 -17.35 4.35 3.17
CA LYS A 122 -17.52 4.20 4.63
C LYS A 122 -18.90 3.70 5.01
#